data_AF-A0A947AI45-F1
#
_entry.id   AF-A0A947AI45-F1
#
_cell.length_a   1.000
_cell.length_b   1.000
_cell.length_c   1.000
_cell.angle_alpha   90.00
_cell.angle_beta   90.00
_cell.angle_gamma   90.00
#
_symmetry.space_group_name_H-M   'P 1'
#
loop_
_entity.id
_entity.type
_entity.pdbx_description
1 polymer ?
#
loop_
_entity_poly.entity_id
_entity_poly.type
_entity_poly.pdbx_seq_one_letter_code
_entity_poly.pdbx_strand_id
1 'polypeptide(L)'
;MNPKIKNNIAILVIFISISGLFFIGKSGFSILSGLRAYVSGEGLWAKGQNEATYQLIQYVFTGEANRYQSFVDSLKVPLGDKAARLELEKSDPVDEVIVQGFIDGGNHPADIPTMIFLYKYFKNTKHIRKAIEQWEAGDRLIEELLVIGEQTNRRIANNNMSKEQRVQTLASINSLQKRLNAAEEQFSYNMSVAARWAANLLFISMLLFTLVGGILCFIMLRLIAGIIFDLNQKKTQLESQAEHERSLKKELQESEEKYRLLVDNANDAILIIQDERIKFFNPFALKLTGYPAAEFLDMPFKLFIHPKDRSTVVDRYKKRVKGEAVLSTYNCRFIKKHGEEVWVQVSAVR
;
A
#
# COMPACT_ATOMS: atom_id res chain seq x y z
N MET A 1 7.36 -15.23 8.18
CA MET A 1 7.18 -13.78 7.88
C MET A 1 6.20 -13.19 8.88
N ASN A 2 6.57 -12.12 9.59
CA ASN A 2 5.80 -11.56 10.71
C ASN A 2 4.39 -11.11 10.27
N PRO A 3 3.29 -11.44 10.97
CA PRO A 3 1.92 -11.04 10.63
C PRO A 3 1.75 -9.52 10.47
N LYS A 4 2.51 -8.71 11.20
CA LYS A 4 2.54 -7.24 10.99
C LYS A 4 3.05 -6.85 9.59
N ILE A 5 4.03 -7.59 9.05
CA ILE A 5 4.58 -7.35 7.72
C ILE A 5 3.55 -7.69 6.64
N LYS A 6 2.76 -8.76 6.82
CA LYS A 6 1.68 -9.13 5.88
C LYS A 6 0.55 -8.09 5.83
N ASN A 7 0.12 -7.56 6.98
CA ASN A 7 -0.89 -6.49 7.02
C ASN A 7 -0.41 -5.20 6.36
N ASN A 8 0.86 -4.83 6.56
CA ASN A 8 1.41 -3.63 5.94
C ASN A 8 1.49 -3.77 4.41
N ILE A 9 1.79 -4.95 3.89
CA ILE A 9 1.79 -5.23 2.45
C ILE A 9 0.36 -5.14 1.88
N ALA A 10 -0.65 -5.63 2.61
CA ALA A 10 -2.06 -5.53 2.18
C ALA A 10 -2.52 -4.10 1.96
N ILE A 11 -2.28 -3.27 2.98
CA ILE A 11 -2.65 -1.86 2.97
C ILE A 11 -1.88 -1.14 1.86
N LEU A 12 -0.60 -1.47 1.69
CA LEU A 12 0.23 -0.92 0.62
C LEU A 12 -0.32 -1.26 -0.77
N VAL A 13 -0.72 -2.52 -1.02
CA VAL A 13 -1.28 -2.94 -2.32
C VAL A 13 -2.60 -2.21 -2.60
N ILE A 14 -3.51 -2.13 -1.62
CA ILE A 14 -4.77 -1.39 -1.77
C ILE A 14 -4.49 0.09 -2.05
N PHE A 15 -3.56 0.70 -1.31
CA PHE A 15 -3.19 2.09 -1.49
C PHE A 15 -2.59 2.36 -2.88
N ILE A 16 -1.71 1.47 -3.36
CA ILE A 16 -1.13 1.56 -4.71
C ILE A 16 -2.22 1.42 -5.77
N SER A 17 -3.15 0.49 -5.63
CA SER A 17 -4.26 0.31 -6.58
C SER A 17 -5.17 1.53 -6.64
N ILE A 18 -5.56 2.09 -5.49
CA ILE A 18 -6.41 3.30 -5.42
C ILE A 18 -5.66 4.51 -5.99
N SER A 19 -4.39 4.70 -5.63
CA SER A 19 -3.57 5.80 -6.13
C SER A 19 -3.35 5.70 -7.64
N GLY A 20 -3.14 4.49 -8.16
CA GLY A 20 -3.04 4.23 -9.59
C GLY A 20 -4.32 4.57 -10.34
N LEU A 21 -5.48 4.17 -9.83
CA LEU A 21 -6.79 4.52 -10.40
C LEU A 21 -7.01 6.04 -10.43
N PHE A 22 -6.67 6.73 -9.34
CA PHE A 22 -6.78 8.19 -9.29
C PHE A 22 -5.85 8.86 -10.31
N PHE A 23 -4.60 8.39 -10.43
CA PHE A 23 -3.65 8.91 -11.39
C PHE A 23 -4.10 8.70 -12.85
N ILE A 24 -4.62 7.52 -13.17
CA ILE A 24 -5.20 7.21 -14.49
C ILE A 24 -6.38 8.13 -14.78
N GLY A 25 -7.29 8.29 -13.81
CA GLY A 25 -8.44 9.18 -13.94
C GLY A 25 -8.01 10.63 -14.18
N LYS A 26 -7.04 11.14 -13.41
CA LYS A 26 -6.54 12.52 -13.56
C LYS A 26 -5.82 12.74 -14.89
N SER A 27 -4.98 11.79 -15.30
CA SER A 27 -4.30 11.83 -16.60
C SER A 27 -5.32 11.80 -17.74
N GLY A 28 -6.32 10.92 -17.63
CA GLY A 28 -7.40 10.81 -18.61
C GLY A 28 -8.23 12.07 -18.75
N PHE A 29 -8.60 12.69 -17.63
CA PHE A 29 -9.28 13.98 -17.63
C PHE A 29 -8.45 15.07 -18.33
N SER A 30 -7.14 15.09 -18.12
CA SER A 30 -6.24 16.08 -18.74
C SER A 30 -6.15 15.89 -20.26
N ILE A 31 -6.09 14.64 -20.73
CA ILE A 31 -6.10 14.29 -22.16
C ILE A 31 -7.43 14.71 -22.81
N LEU A 32 -8.57 14.34 -22.22
CA LEU A 32 -9.89 14.66 -22.76
C LEU A 32 -10.18 16.16 -22.73
N SER A 33 -9.76 16.86 -21.68
CA SER A 33 -9.88 18.32 -21.61
C SER A 33 -9.04 19.01 -22.68
N GLY A 34 -7.80 18.56 -22.91
CA GLY A 34 -6.94 19.09 -23.97
C GLY A 34 -7.51 18.84 -25.37
N LEU A 35 -8.04 17.65 -25.63
CA LEU A 35 -8.70 17.34 -26.91
C LEU A 35 -9.92 18.24 -27.17
N ARG A 36 -10.76 18.46 -26.14
CA ARG A 36 -11.88 19.41 -26.22
C ARG A 36 -11.38 20.83 -26.49
N ALA A 37 -10.32 21.27 -25.80
CA ALA A 37 -9.75 22.60 -25.97
C ALA A 37 -9.29 22.83 -27.41
N TYR A 38 -8.60 21.87 -28.03
CA TYR A 38 -8.21 21.95 -29.44
C TYR A 38 -9.39 22.01 -30.41
N VAL A 39 -10.48 21.27 -30.16
CA VAL A 39 -11.71 21.38 -30.97
C VAL A 39 -12.36 22.76 -30.80
N SER A 40 -12.34 23.30 -29.58
CA SER A 40 -12.83 24.67 -29.33
C SER A 40 -11.97 25.72 -30.04
N GLY A 41 -10.65 25.56 -30.01
CA GLY A 41 -9.70 26.43 -30.71
C GLY A 41 -9.87 26.37 -32.22
N GLU A 42 -10.05 25.16 -32.78
CA GLU A 42 -10.36 24.98 -34.20
C GLU A 42 -11.62 25.75 -34.62
N GLY A 43 -12.68 25.74 -33.81
CA GLY A 43 -13.87 26.54 -34.10
C GLY A 43 -13.64 28.06 -34.12
N LEU A 44 -12.70 28.57 -33.32
CA LEU A 44 -12.28 29.99 -33.35
C LEU A 44 -11.42 30.27 -34.59
N TRP A 45 -10.48 29.38 -34.89
CA TRP A 45 -9.66 29.42 -36.09
C TRP A 45 -10.51 29.45 -37.36
N ALA A 46 -11.52 28.57 -37.44
CA ALA A 46 -12.47 28.49 -38.54
C ALA A 46 -13.29 29.78 -38.70
N LYS A 47 -13.74 30.38 -37.59
CA LYS A 47 -14.39 31.70 -37.62
C LYS A 47 -13.45 32.80 -38.14
N GLY A 48 -12.21 32.82 -37.67
CA GLY A 48 -11.22 33.82 -38.08
C GLY A 48 -10.93 33.77 -39.58
N GLN A 49 -10.70 32.57 -40.12
CA GLN A 49 -10.44 32.42 -41.56
C GLN A 49 -11.67 32.72 -42.43
N ASN A 50 -12.86 32.30 -42.01
CA ASN A 50 -14.10 32.57 -42.75
C ASN A 50 -14.40 34.08 -42.80
N GLU A 51 -14.24 34.78 -41.67
CA GLU A 51 -14.42 36.23 -41.60
C GLU A 51 -13.35 36.96 -42.43
N ALA A 52 -12.08 36.53 -42.36
CA ALA A 52 -11.02 37.08 -43.18
C ALA A 52 -11.35 36.96 -44.67
N THR A 53 -11.71 35.77 -45.15
CA THR A 53 -12.10 35.54 -46.54
C THR A 53 -13.28 36.42 -46.94
N TYR A 54 -14.31 36.53 -46.10
CA TYR A 54 -15.46 37.39 -46.36
C TYR A 54 -15.06 38.86 -46.51
N GLN A 55 -14.27 39.39 -45.58
CA GLN A 55 -13.82 40.80 -45.61
C GLN A 55 -12.90 41.07 -46.80
N LEU A 56 -12.05 40.13 -47.19
CA LEU A 56 -11.20 40.25 -48.37
C LEU A 56 -12.04 40.26 -49.66
N ILE A 57 -13.06 39.41 -49.77
CA ILE A 57 -13.97 39.43 -50.91
C ILE A 57 -14.68 40.79 -51.00
N GLN A 58 -15.21 41.31 -49.88
CA GLN A 58 -15.83 42.64 -49.86
C GLN A 58 -14.84 43.72 -50.28
N TYR A 59 -13.60 43.67 -49.78
CA TYR A 59 -12.54 44.60 -50.16
C TYR A 59 -12.22 44.56 -51.66
N VAL A 60 -12.18 43.37 -52.28
CA VAL A 60 -11.98 43.22 -53.73
C VAL A 60 -13.09 43.90 -54.54
N PHE A 61 -14.30 44.05 -54.01
CA PHE A 61 -15.38 44.78 -54.68
C PHE A 61 -15.36 46.27 -54.37
N THR A 62 -15.31 46.64 -53.08
CA THR A 62 -15.54 48.01 -52.62
C THR A 62 -14.27 48.86 -52.62
N GLY A 63 -13.10 48.26 -52.41
CA GLY A 63 -11.84 48.96 -52.20
C GLY A 63 -11.76 49.75 -50.89
N GLU A 64 -12.73 49.57 -49.97
CA GLU A 64 -12.77 50.30 -48.70
C GLU A 64 -11.67 49.81 -47.74
N ALA A 65 -10.80 50.70 -47.27
CA ALA A 65 -9.65 50.35 -46.43
C ALA A 65 -10.02 49.66 -45.10
N ASN A 66 -11.20 49.95 -44.54
CA ASN A 66 -11.70 49.30 -43.33
C ASN A 66 -11.92 47.78 -43.54
N ARG A 67 -12.31 47.35 -44.74
CA ARG A 67 -12.49 45.92 -45.07
C ARG A 67 -11.15 45.19 -45.06
N TYR A 68 -10.11 45.81 -45.60
CA TYR A 68 -8.77 45.26 -45.56
C TYR A 68 -8.23 45.17 -44.12
N GLN A 69 -8.50 46.20 -43.31
CA GLN A 69 -8.12 46.17 -41.89
C GLN A 69 -8.83 45.02 -41.15
N SER A 70 -10.15 44.86 -41.34
CA SER A 70 -10.90 43.74 -40.75
C SER A 70 -10.41 42.37 -41.24
N PHE A 71 -9.97 42.26 -42.49
CA PHE A 71 -9.31 41.06 -43.01
C PHE A 71 -8.04 40.73 -42.22
N VAL A 72 -7.13 41.70 -42.06
CA VAL A 72 -5.89 41.52 -41.30
C VAL A 72 -6.18 41.18 -39.83
N ASP A 73 -7.15 41.86 -39.22
CA ASP A 73 -7.53 41.63 -37.82
C ASP A 73 -8.12 40.23 -37.61
N SER A 74 -8.91 39.73 -38.57
CA SER A 74 -9.49 38.38 -38.51
C SER A 74 -8.44 37.28 -38.63
N LEU A 75 -7.33 37.55 -39.34
CA LEU A 75 -6.19 36.63 -39.45
C LEU A 75 -5.32 36.56 -38.18
N LYS A 76 -5.48 37.47 -37.21
CA LYS A 76 -4.72 37.40 -35.94
C LYS A 76 -4.95 36.10 -35.19
N VAL A 77 -6.18 35.59 -35.21
CA VAL A 77 -6.55 34.32 -34.55
C VAL A 77 -5.75 33.14 -35.13
N PRO A 78 -5.87 32.79 -36.42
CA PRO A 78 -5.14 31.66 -36.98
C PRO A 78 -3.61 31.85 -36.94
N LEU A 79 -3.11 33.09 -37.00
CA LEU A 79 -1.68 33.39 -36.88
C LEU A 79 -1.17 33.23 -35.44
N GLY A 80 -1.99 33.54 -34.44
CA GLY A 80 -1.67 33.33 -33.02
C GLY A 80 -1.51 31.84 -32.71
N ASP A 81 -2.49 31.02 -33.10
CA ASP A 81 -2.43 29.56 -32.96
C ASP A 81 -1.18 28.98 -33.62
N LYS A 82 -0.87 29.43 -34.84
CA LYS A 82 0.35 29.05 -35.55
C LYS A 82 1.61 29.41 -34.77
N ALA A 83 1.69 30.62 -34.21
CA ALA A 83 2.84 31.06 -33.43
C ALA A 83 3.07 30.14 -32.22
N ALA A 84 2.01 29.77 -31.51
CA ALA A 84 2.09 28.81 -30.40
C ALA A 84 2.58 27.43 -30.86
N ARG A 85 2.08 26.91 -31.99
CA ARG A 85 2.51 25.62 -32.55
C ARG A 85 3.99 25.61 -32.93
N LEU A 86 4.44 26.66 -33.63
CA LEU A 86 5.85 26.77 -34.04
C LEU A 86 6.77 26.85 -32.83
N GLU A 87 6.36 27.56 -31.78
CA GLU A 87 7.11 27.59 -30.51
C GLU A 87 7.17 26.22 -29.84
N LEU A 88 6.05 25.49 -29.80
CA LEU A 88 5.97 24.12 -29.26
C LEU A 88 6.87 23.10 -29.99
N GLU A 89 7.27 23.39 -31.23
CA GLU A 89 8.18 22.53 -32.02
C GLU A 89 9.66 22.86 -31.83
N LYS A 90 10.00 23.95 -31.15
CA LYS A 90 11.39 24.28 -30.86
C LYS A 90 12.00 23.28 -29.87
N SER A 91 13.32 23.12 -29.97
CA SER A 91 14.09 22.29 -29.03
C SER A 91 14.09 22.85 -27.60
N ASP A 92 13.96 24.17 -27.47
CA ASP A 92 13.87 24.90 -26.20
C ASP A 92 12.67 25.87 -26.28
N PRO A 93 11.45 25.38 -26.04
CA PRO A 93 10.24 26.18 -26.18
C PRO A 93 10.07 27.16 -25.01
N VAL A 94 9.72 28.41 -25.31
CA VAL A 94 9.42 29.44 -24.30
C VAL A 94 7.93 29.42 -23.97
N ASP A 95 7.59 29.00 -22.73
CA ASP A 95 6.21 28.84 -22.29
C ASP A 95 5.37 30.14 -22.42
N GLU A 96 5.97 31.32 -22.17
CA GLU A 96 5.28 32.62 -22.33
C GLU A 96 4.85 32.88 -23.79
N VAL A 97 5.69 32.51 -24.76
CA VAL A 97 5.40 32.68 -26.19
C VAL A 97 4.30 31.69 -26.63
N ILE A 98 4.32 30.46 -26.11
CA ILE A 98 3.26 29.47 -26.39
C ILE A 98 1.91 29.97 -25.84
N VAL A 99 1.90 30.43 -24.59
CA VAL A 99 0.68 30.91 -23.93
C VAL A 99 0.15 32.13 -24.68
N GLN A 100 1.00 33.10 -25.01
CA GLN A 100 0.56 34.28 -25.74
C GLN A 100 0.01 33.94 -27.12
N GLY A 101 0.66 33.04 -27.87
CA GLY A 101 0.15 32.60 -29.17
C GLY A 101 -1.25 31.98 -29.08
N PHE A 102 -1.50 31.13 -28.08
CA PHE A 102 -2.85 30.57 -27.89
C PHE A 102 -3.87 31.60 -27.42
N ILE A 103 -3.48 32.60 -26.62
CA ILE A 103 -4.33 33.73 -26.24
C ILE A 103 -4.68 34.57 -27.48
N ASP A 104 -3.71 34.83 -28.35
CA ASP A 104 -3.93 35.54 -29.62
C ASP A 104 -4.83 34.73 -30.57
N GLY A 105 -4.76 33.39 -30.49
CA GLY A 105 -5.71 32.44 -31.08
C GLY A 105 -7.10 32.41 -30.42
N GLY A 106 -7.33 33.24 -29.40
CA GLY A 106 -8.62 33.35 -28.70
C GLY A 106 -8.92 32.19 -27.74
N ASN A 107 -7.96 31.29 -27.49
CA ASN A 107 -8.16 30.16 -26.59
C ASN A 107 -8.26 30.65 -25.14
N HIS A 108 -9.14 30.00 -24.37
CA HIS A 108 -9.35 30.38 -22.97
C HIS A 108 -8.11 30.02 -22.12
N PRO A 109 -7.61 30.92 -21.25
CA PRO A 109 -6.37 30.68 -20.48
C PRO A 109 -6.37 29.39 -19.65
N ALA A 110 -7.53 28.97 -19.13
CA ALA A 110 -7.68 27.73 -18.37
C ALA A 110 -7.49 26.45 -19.20
N ASP A 111 -7.62 26.53 -20.53
CA ASP A 111 -7.48 25.39 -21.45
C ASP A 111 -6.05 25.25 -21.98
N ILE A 112 -5.28 26.33 -22.00
CA ILE A 112 -3.91 26.35 -22.53
C ILE A 112 -2.99 25.29 -21.88
N PRO A 113 -2.97 25.10 -20.54
CA PRO A 113 -2.11 24.08 -19.94
C PRO A 113 -2.39 22.66 -20.44
N THR A 114 -3.65 22.31 -20.69
CA THR A 114 -4.02 20.98 -21.20
C THR A 114 -3.73 20.84 -22.69
N MET A 115 -3.81 21.93 -23.46
CA MET A 115 -3.35 21.96 -24.86
C MET A 115 -1.84 21.71 -24.95
N ILE A 116 -1.04 22.45 -24.18
CA ILE A 116 0.42 22.27 -24.11
C ILE A 116 0.76 20.84 -23.69
N PHE A 117 0.11 20.33 -22.65
CA PHE A 117 0.30 18.94 -22.20
C PHE A 117 -0.01 17.94 -23.31
N LEU A 118 -1.16 18.06 -23.99
CA LEU A 118 -1.53 17.13 -25.05
C LEU A 118 -0.51 17.17 -26.19
N TYR A 119 -0.07 18.36 -26.61
CA TYR A 119 0.92 18.50 -27.67
C TYR A 119 2.26 17.87 -27.26
N LYS A 120 2.84 18.27 -26.13
CA LYS A 120 4.17 17.83 -25.68
C LYS A 120 4.25 16.31 -25.54
N TYR A 121 3.21 15.66 -24.99
CA TYR A 121 3.26 14.23 -24.66
C TYR A 121 2.63 13.32 -25.73
N PHE A 122 1.72 13.83 -26.57
CA PHE A 122 0.95 12.99 -27.49
C PHE A 122 1.13 13.33 -28.97
N LYS A 123 1.94 14.33 -29.36
CA LYS A 123 2.16 14.71 -30.77
C LYS A 123 2.58 13.55 -31.67
N ASN A 124 3.33 12.58 -31.15
CA ASN A 124 3.80 11.43 -31.92
C ASN A 124 2.76 10.31 -32.09
N THR A 125 1.63 10.38 -31.39
CA THR A 125 0.57 9.37 -31.53
C THR A 125 -0.08 9.48 -32.91
N LYS A 126 -0.53 8.34 -33.46
CA LYS A 126 -1.07 8.27 -34.84
C LYS A 126 -2.16 9.31 -35.12
N HIS A 127 -3.10 9.50 -34.18
CA HIS A 127 -4.25 10.38 -34.40
C HIS A 127 -3.91 11.86 -34.21
N ILE A 128 -3.13 12.21 -33.18
CA ILE A 128 -2.71 13.58 -32.93
C ILE A 128 -1.75 14.06 -34.02
N ARG A 129 -0.79 13.22 -34.43
CA ARG A 129 0.13 13.53 -35.52
C ARG A 129 -0.61 13.91 -36.81
N LYS A 130 -1.65 13.14 -37.18
CA LYS A 130 -2.48 13.46 -38.34
C LYS A 130 -3.21 14.80 -38.18
N ALA A 131 -3.70 15.13 -36.99
CA ALA A 131 -4.30 16.43 -36.74
C ALA A 131 -3.27 17.56 -36.88
N ILE A 132 -2.05 17.38 -36.36
CA ILE A 132 -0.94 18.35 -36.51
C ILE A 132 -0.57 18.53 -37.99
N GLU A 133 -0.50 17.46 -38.77
CA GLU A 133 -0.26 17.53 -40.23
C GLU A 133 -1.34 18.38 -40.95
N GLN A 134 -2.61 18.28 -40.54
CA GLN A 134 -3.68 19.14 -41.07
C GLN A 134 -3.56 20.58 -40.59
N TRP A 135 -3.17 20.80 -39.34
CA TRP A 135 -2.90 22.14 -38.81
C TRP A 135 -1.77 22.82 -39.58
N GLU A 136 -0.66 22.12 -39.83
CA GLU A 136 0.43 22.64 -40.66
C GLU A 136 0.00 22.95 -42.10
N ALA A 137 -0.91 22.15 -42.67
CA ALA A 137 -1.49 22.45 -43.97
C ALA A 137 -2.36 23.72 -43.91
N GLY A 138 -3.18 23.87 -42.87
CA GLY A 138 -3.95 25.07 -42.59
C GLY A 138 -3.07 26.31 -42.48
N ASP A 139 -1.97 26.24 -41.72
CA ASP A 139 -1.02 27.35 -41.55
C ASP A 139 -0.46 27.86 -42.88
N ARG A 140 -0.12 26.93 -43.80
CA ARG A 140 0.37 27.29 -45.14
C ARG A 140 -0.72 27.96 -45.98
N LEU A 141 -1.97 27.51 -45.85
CA LEU A 141 -3.11 28.09 -46.56
C LEU A 141 -3.46 29.49 -46.03
N ILE A 142 -3.33 29.71 -44.72
CA ILE A 142 -3.52 31.03 -44.10
C ILE A 142 -2.44 32.02 -44.58
N GLU A 143 -1.18 31.58 -44.70
CA GLU A 143 -0.13 32.39 -45.32
C GLU A 143 -0.44 32.72 -46.79
N GLU A 144 -0.91 31.74 -47.56
CA GLU A 144 -1.32 31.95 -48.95
C GLU A 144 -2.45 32.99 -49.05
N LEU A 145 -3.44 32.94 -48.14
CA LEU A 145 -4.51 33.93 -48.03
C LEU A 145 -3.98 35.33 -47.68
N LEU A 146 -3.05 35.43 -46.74
CA LEU A 146 -2.39 36.68 -46.38
C LEU A 146 -1.67 37.30 -47.59
N VAL A 147 -0.92 36.49 -48.34
CA VAL A 147 -0.22 36.93 -49.55
C VAL A 147 -1.20 37.42 -50.62
N ILE A 148 -2.32 36.73 -50.84
CA ILE A 148 -3.38 37.19 -51.76
C ILE A 148 -3.94 38.54 -51.29
N GLY A 149 -4.20 38.69 -49.99
CA GLY A 149 -4.65 39.93 -49.37
C GLY A 149 -3.69 41.09 -49.62
N GLU A 150 -2.40 40.90 -49.31
CA GLU A 150 -1.37 41.92 -49.51
C GLU A 150 -1.22 42.34 -50.98
N GLN A 151 -1.21 41.37 -51.89
CA GLN A 151 -1.15 41.64 -53.33
C GLN A 151 -2.38 42.40 -53.82
N THR A 152 -3.56 42.04 -53.32
CA THR A 152 -4.83 42.72 -53.61
C THR A 152 -4.79 44.17 -53.14
N ASN A 153 -4.38 44.40 -51.90
CA ASN A 153 -4.25 45.74 -51.32
C ASN A 153 -3.28 46.61 -52.11
N ARG A 154 -2.11 46.08 -52.49
CA ARG A 154 -1.15 46.81 -53.35
C ARG A 154 -1.75 47.19 -54.71
N ARG A 155 -2.55 46.31 -55.33
CA ARG A 155 -3.19 46.58 -56.63
C ARG A 155 -4.30 47.61 -56.52
N ILE A 156 -5.14 47.52 -55.49
CA ILE A 156 -6.25 48.45 -55.25
C ILE A 156 -5.72 49.84 -54.87
N ALA A 157 -4.74 49.92 -53.97
CA ALA A 157 -4.13 51.19 -53.55
C ALA A 157 -3.49 51.96 -54.72
N ASN A 158 -2.95 51.25 -55.71
CA ASN A 158 -2.37 51.84 -56.92
C ASN A 158 -3.41 52.12 -58.03
N ASN A 159 -4.71 51.98 -57.77
CA ASN A 159 -5.80 52.08 -58.76
C ASN A 159 -5.59 51.19 -60.00
N ASN A 160 -4.86 50.09 -59.87
CA ASN A 160 -4.37 49.28 -60.98
C ASN A 160 -5.06 47.91 -61.07
N MET A 161 -6.24 47.74 -60.47
CA MET A 161 -6.92 46.44 -60.44
C MET A 161 -8.04 46.37 -61.50
N SER A 162 -7.75 45.70 -62.61
CA SER A 162 -8.71 45.50 -63.70
C SER A 162 -9.87 44.56 -63.31
N LYS A 163 -10.97 44.62 -64.06
CA LYS A 163 -12.12 43.71 -63.85
C LYS A 163 -11.71 42.23 -63.94
N GLU A 164 -10.85 41.89 -64.90
CA GLU A 164 -10.34 40.53 -65.06
C GLU A 164 -9.50 40.09 -63.85
N GLN A 165 -8.62 40.97 -63.36
CA GLN A 165 -7.81 40.69 -62.17
C GLN A 165 -8.66 40.53 -60.91
N ARG A 166 -9.77 41.28 -60.77
CA ARG A 166 -10.75 41.08 -59.69
C ARG A 166 -11.38 39.69 -59.77
N VAL A 167 -11.85 39.28 -60.95
CA VAL A 167 -12.42 37.93 -61.16
C VAL A 167 -11.40 36.84 -60.85
N GLN A 168 -10.15 36.98 -61.31
CA GLN A 168 -9.08 36.02 -61.01
C GLN A 168 -8.79 35.94 -59.50
N THR A 169 -8.71 37.08 -58.82
CA THR A 169 -8.47 37.14 -57.37
C THR A 169 -9.58 36.44 -56.60
N LEU A 170 -10.85 36.70 -56.96
CA LEU A 170 -12.01 36.03 -56.35
C LEU A 170 -11.99 34.51 -56.60
N ALA A 171 -11.58 34.07 -57.79
CA ALA A 171 -11.43 32.64 -58.08
C ALA A 171 -10.32 32.00 -57.23
N SER A 172 -9.19 32.67 -57.04
CA SER A 172 -8.11 32.22 -56.15
C SER A 172 -8.56 32.13 -54.70
N ILE A 173 -9.26 33.14 -54.18
CA ILE A 173 -9.83 33.13 -52.82
C ILE A 173 -10.80 31.96 -52.66
N ASN A 174 -11.72 31.75 -53.59
CA ASN A 174 -12.68 30.65 -53.53
C ASN A 174 -12.01 29.26 -53.59
N SER A 175 -10.96 29.11 -54.40
CA SER A 175 -10.19 27.87 -54.46
C SER A 175 -9.46 27.59 -53.15
N LEU A 176 -8.85 28.62 -52.56
CA LEU A 176 -8.16 28.55 -51.28
C LEU A 176 -9.13 28.24 -50.14
N GLN A 177 -10.32 28.84 -50.12
CA GLN A 177 -11.36 28.57 -49.13
C GLN A 177 -11.77 27.09 -49.12
N LYS A 178 -11.92 26.47 -50.30
CA LYS A 178 -12.23 25.03 -50.39
C LYS A 178 -11.13 24.18 -49.75
N ARG A 179 -9.86 24.55 -49.94
CA ARG A 179 -8.71 23.86 -49.33
C ARG A 179 -8.65 24.08 -47.83
N LEU A 180 -8.94 25.30 -47.34
CA LEU A 180 -9.03 25.62 -45.91
C LEU A 180 -10.11 24.77 -45.24
N ASN A 181 -11.34 24.77 -45.78
CA ASN A 181 -12.46 23.99 -45.25
C ASN A 181 -12.14 22.48 -45.24
N ALA A 182 -11.44 21.98 -46.27
CA ALA A 182 -11.02 20.58 -46.29
C ALA A 182 -10.00 20.26 -45.19
N ALA A 183 -9.03 21.14 -44.93
CA ALA A 183 -8.06 20.98 -43.85
C ALA A 183 -8.73 21.04 -42.46
N GLU A 184 -9.67 21.98 -42.28
CA GLU A 184 -10.51 22.11 -41.07
C GLU A 184 -11.29 20.83 -40.79
N GLU A 185 -12.03 20.32 -41.79
CA GLU A 185 -12.82 19.10 -41.67
C GLU A 185 -11.94 17.89 -41.30
N GLN A 186 -10.78 17.76 -41.95
CA GLN A 186 -9.84 16.69 -41.64
C GLN A 186 -9.21 16.84 -40.25
N PHE A 187 -8.91 18.05 -39.79
CA PHE A 187 -8.45 18.29 -38.43
C PHE A 187 -9.51 17.84 -37.42
N SER A 188 -10.74 18.33 -37.56
CA SER A 188 -11.86 18.03 -36.66
C SER A 188 -12.19 16.52 -36.63
N TYR A 189 -12.15 15.86 -37.79
CA TYR A 189 -12.28 14.40 -37.90
C TYR A 189 -11.18 13.68 -37.09
N ASN A 190 -9.91 14.04 -37.28
CA ASN A 190 -8.80 13.39 -36.58
C ASN A 190 -8.85 13.63 -35.07
N MET A 191 -9.24 14.82 -34.63
CA MET A 191 -9.46 15.14 -33.21
C MET A 191 -10.60 14.34 -32.59
N SER A 192 -11.70 14.18 -33.32
CA SER A 192 -12.83 13.36 -32.89
C SER A 192 -12.46 11.88 -32.75
N VAL A 193 -11.67 11.35 -33.68
CA VAL A 193 -11.14 9.97 -33.61
C VAL A 193 -10.17 9.84 -32.44
N ALA A 194 -9.27 10.81 -32.23
CA ALA A 194 -8.34 10.81 -31.11
C ALA A 194 -9.08 10.80 -29.76
N ALA A 195 -10.16 11.58 -29.64
CA ALA A 195 -10.96 11.64 -28.42
C ALA A 195 -11.68 10.32 -28.11
N ARG A 196 -12.32 9.70 -29.11
CA ARG A 196 -12.94 8.38 -28.93
C ARG A 196 -11.91 7.31 -28.57
N TRP A 197 -10.77 7.32 -29.24
CA TRP A 197 -9.67 6.40 -28.95
C TRP A 197 -9.15 6.57 -27.52
N ALA A 198 -8.88 7.80 -27.10
CA ALA A 198 -8.40 8.11 -25.75
C ALA A 198 -9.43 7.71 -24.68
N ALA A 199 -10.71 8.04 -24.88
CA ALA A 199 -11.78 7.65 -23.96
C ALA A 199 -11.88 6.13 -23.79
N ASN A 200 -11.83 5.37 -24.89
CA ASN A 200 -11.88 3.91 -24.85
C ASN A 200 -10.65 3.33 -24.15
N LEU A 201 -9.45 3.85 -24.43
CA LEU A 201 -8.21 3.40 -23.79
C LEU A 201 -8.26 3.65 -22.27
N LEU A 202 -8.72 4.84 -21.86
CA LEU A 202 -8.90 5.18 -20.45
C LEU A 202 -9.89 4.24 -19.78
N PHE A 203 -11.05 4.02 -20.40
CA PHE A 203 -12.06 3.10 -19.86
C PHE A 203 -11.51 1.68 -19.67
N ILE A 204 -10.84 1.13 -20.68
CA ILE A 204 -10.22 -0.21 -20.62
C ILE A 204 -9.15 -0.24 -19.51
N SER A 205 -8.31 0.80 -19.42
CA SER A 205 -7.27 0.86 -18.39
C SER A 205 -7.87 0.93 -16.97
N MET A 206 -8.94 1.71 -16.76
CA MET A 206 -9.64 1.79 -15.48
C MET A 206 -10.30 0.46 -15.12
N LEU A 207 -10.92 -0.23 -16.08
CA LEU A 207 -11.50 -1.56 -15.87
C LEU A 207 -10.45 -2.58 -15.46
N LEU A 208 -9.31 -2.60 -16.17
CA LEU A 208 -8.21 -3.51 -15.88
C LEU A 208 -7.60 -3.25 -14.49
N PHE A 209 -7.35 -1.99 -14.13
CA PHE A 209 -6.88 -1.65 -12.79
C PHE A 209 -7.89 -1.99 -11.69
N THR A 210 -9.18 -1.81 -11.95
CA THR A 210 -10.25 -2.19 -11.00
C THR A 210 -10.29 -3.71 -10.81
N LEU A 211 -10.20 -4.48 -11.90
CA LEU A 211 -10.22 -5.94 -11.85
C LEU A 211 -8.97 -6.50 -11.15
N VAL A 212 -7.78 -6.00 -11.50
CA VAL A 212 -6.53 -6.40 -10.84
C VAL A 212 -6.54 -6.03 -9.37
N GLY A 213 -6.92 -4.79 -9.02
CA GLY A 213 -7.06 -4.35 -7.63
C GLY A 213 -8.07 -5.19 -6.85
N GLY A 214 -9.21 -5.53 -7.46
CA GLY A 214 -10.22 -6.41 -6.88
C GLY A 214 -9.72 -7.83 -6.61
N ILE A 215 -9.00 -8.44 -7.57
CA ILE A 215 -8.39 -9.76 -7.40
C ILE A 215 -7.35 -9.74 -6.28
N LEU A 216 -6.47 -8.73 -6.26
CA LEU A 216 -5.45 -8.59 -5.22
C LEU A 216 -6.09 -8.40 -3.84
N CYS A 217 -7.15 -7.59 -3.75
CA CYS A 217 -7.92 -7.41 -2.53
C CYS A 217 -8.56 -8.72 -2.06
N PHE A 218 -9.16 -9.49 -2.97
CA PHE A 218 -9.75 -10.79 -2.65
C PHE A 218 -8.72 -11.81 -2.13
N ILE A 219 -7.57 -11.92 -2.81
CA ILE A 219 -6.46 -12.78 -2.37
C ILE A 219 -5.98 -12.35 -0.99
N MET A 220 -5.83 -11.05 -0.76
CA MET A 220 -5.46 -10.49 0.53
C MET A 220 -6.46 -10.84 1.64
N LEU A 221 -7.76 -10.66 1.41
CA LEU A 221 -8.81 -10.99 2.38
C LEU A 221 -8.77 -12.48 2.75
N ARG A 222 -8.59 -13.36 1.77
CA ARG A 222 -8.42 -14.81 1.99
C ARG A 222 -7.21 -15.12 2.86
N LEU A 223 -6.07 -14.48 2.60
CA LEU A 223 -4.84 -14.68 3.40
C LEU A 223 -5.01 -14.17 4.84
N ILE A 224 -5.64 -13.01 5.03
CA ILE A 224 -5.93 -12.46 6.37
C ILE A 224 -6.87 -13.39 7.14
N ALA A 225 -7.95 -13.86 6.50
CA ALA A 225 -8.89 -14.79 7.12
C ALA A 225 -8.21 -16.09 7.57
N GLY A 226 -7.32 -16.65 6.74
CA GLY A 226 -6.52 -17.83 7.10
C GLY A 226 -5.60 -17.59 8.31
N ILE A 227 -4.92 -16.44 8.35
CA ILE A 227 -4.05 -16.08 9.49
C ILE A 227 -4.87 -15.92 10.78
N ILE A 228 -6.04 -15.29 10.72
CA ILE A 228 -6.93 -15.13 11.88
C ILE A 228 -7.39 -16.50 12.38
N PHE A 229 -7.73 -17.41 11.48
CA PHE A 229 -8.12 -18.77 11.84
C PHE A 229 -6.99 -19.52 12.55
N ASP A 230 -5.77 -19.51 11.99
CA ASP A 230 -4.61 -20.16 12.60
C ASP A 230 -4.25 -19.56 13.98
N LEU A 231 -4.33 -18.24 14.12
CA LEU A 231 -4.08 -17.56 15.39
C LEU A 231 -5.12 -17.93 16.44
N ASN A 232 -6.39 -18.03 16.07
CA ASN A 232 -7.45 -18.45 16.97
C ASN A 232 -7.27 -19.92 17.41
N GLN A 233 -6.91 -20.81 16.48
CA GLN A 233 -6.64 -22.21 16.82
C GLN A 233 -5.46 -22.34 17.80
N LYS A 234 -4.37 -21.61 17.52
CA LYS A 234 -3.19 -21.63 18.39
C LYS A 234 -3.46 -21.02 19.76
N LYS A 235 -4.32 -20.01 19.84
CA LYS A 235 -4.80 -19.42 21.10
C LYS A 235 -5.56 -20.46 21.93
N THR A 236 -6.52 -21.17 21.35
CA THR A 236 -7.29 -22.21 22.04
C THR A 236 -6.41 -23.36 22.54
N GLN A 237 -5.40 -23.76 21.76
CA GLN A 237 -4.44 -24.78 22.20
C GLN A 237 -3.64 -24.33 23.43
N LEU A 238 -3.16 -23.08 23.45
CA LEU A 238 -2.43 -22.54 24.58
C LEU A 238 -3.31 -22.39 25.83
N GLU A 239 -4.57 -22.00 25.66
CA GLU A 239 -5.54 -21.93 26.76
C GLU A 239 -5.78 -23.32 27.37
N SER A 240 -6.02 -24.34 26.54
CA SER A 240 -6.18 -25.73 27.00
C SER A 240 -4.93 -26.26 27.69
N GLN A 241 -3.74 -25.97 27.16
CA GLN A 241 -2.47 -26.37 27.78
C GLN A 241 -2.28 -25.69 29.15
N ALA A 242 -2.60 -24.40 29.26
CA ALA A 242 -2.52 -23.67 30.52
C ALA A 242 -3.54 -24.18 31.55
N GLU A 243 -4.74 -24.56 31.12
CA GLU A 243 -5.74 -25.20 32.00
C GLU A 243 -5.25 -26.56 32.51
N HIS A 244 -4.70 -27.39 31.62
CA HIS A 244 -4.15 -28.68 32.00
C HIS A 244 -2.99 -28.55 33.00
N GLU A 245 -2.06 -27.61 32.75
CA GLU A 245 -0.94 -27.34 33.66
C GLU A 245 -1.43 -26.86 35.04
N ARG A 246 -2.46 -26.01 35.08
CA ARG A 246 -3.09 -25.58 36.35
C ARG A 246 -3.73 -26.75 37.09
N SER A 247 -4.40 -27.66 36.40
CA SER A 247 -5.00 -28.86 37.01
C SER A 247 -3.95 -29.75 37.63
N LEU A 248 -2.89 -30.07 36.87
CA LEU A 248 -1.78 -30.90 37.35
C LEU A 248 -1.09 -30.29 38.57
N LYS A 249 -0.87 -28.96 38.56
CA LYS A 249 -0.27 -28.26 39.70
C LYS A 249 -1.17 -28.33 40.94
N LYS A 250 -2.47 -28.21 40.77
CA LYS A 250 -3.45 -28.32 41.86
C LYS A 250 -3.49 -29.75 42.42
N GLU A 251 -3.55 -30.76 41.56
CA GLU A 251 -3.50 -32.18 41.97
C GLU A 251 -2.21 -32.51 42.72
N LEU A 252 -1.08 -32.02 42.23
CA LEU A 252 0.21 -32.17 42.91
C LEU A 252 0.16 -31.55 44.30
N GLN A 253 -0.30 -30.30 44.41
CA GLN A 253 -0.43 -29.61 45.69
C GLN A 253 -1.36 -30.36 46.66
N GLU A 254 -2.54 -30.79 46.21
CA GLU A 254 -3.47 -31.58 47.04
C GLU A 254 -2.86 -32.91 47.50
N SER A 255 -2.09 -33.58 46.63
CA SER A 255 -1.40 -34.82 46.98
C SER A 255 -0.29 -34.61 48.01
N GLU A 256 0.48 -33.52 47.89
CA GLU A 256 1.54 -33.14 48.84
C GLU A 256 0.95 -32.76 50.20
N GLU A 257 -0.16 -32.01 50.23
CA GLU A 257 -0.87 -31.66 51.47
C GLU A 257 -1.44 -32.90 52.15
N LYS A 258 -2.04 -33.82 51.39
CA LYS A 258 -2.54 -35.08 51.93
C LYS A 258 -1.41 -35.92 52.52
N TYR A 259 -0.27 -36.04 51.82
CA TYR A 259 0.90 -36.74 52.33
C TYR A 259 1.42 -36.09 53.62
N ARG A 260 1.55 -34.75 53.64
CA ARG A 260 1.97 -33.99 54.82
C ARG A 260 1.04 -34.25 56.01
N LEU A 261 -0.29 -34.19 55.81
CA LEU A 261 -1.27 -34.46 56.86
C LEU A 261 -1.18 -35.88 57.40
N LEU A 262 -0.99 -36.88 56.53
CA LEU A 262 -0.83 -38.29 56.94
C LEU A 262 0.44 -38.49 57.77
N VAL A 263 1.55 -37.90 57.36
CA VAL A 263 2.83 -38.00 58.06
C VAL A 263 2.80 -37.25 59.39
N ASP A 264 2.26 -36.03 59.41
CA ASP A 264 2.24 -35.17 60.59
C ASP A 264 1.30 -35.70 61.69
N ASN A 265 0.21 -36.37 61.30
CA ASN A 265 -0.77 -36.97 62.22
C ASN A 265 -0.55 -38.47 62.47
N ALA A 266 0.53 -39.07 61.94
CA ALA A 266 0.84 -40.46 62.24
C ALA A 266 1.16 -40.63 63.74
N ASN A 267 0.59 -41.67 64.35
CA ASN A 267 0.90 -42.07 65.73
C ASN A 267 2.21 -42.87 65.85
N ASP A 268 2.92 -43.05 64.74
CA ASP A 268 4.25 -43.65 64.69
C ASP A 268 5.30 -42.57 64.46
N ALA A 269 6.49 -42.79 65.03
CA ALA A 269 7.64 -41.92 64.76
C ALA A 269 8.22 -42.26 63.39
N ILE A 270 8.08 -41.33 62.44
CA ILE A 270 8.61 -41.47 61.09
C ILE A 270 9.92 -40.68 61.03
N LEU A 271 11.02 -41.35 60.66
CA LEU A 271 12.35 -40.77 60.53
C LEU A 271 12.93 -41.11 59.15
N ILE A 272 13.56 -40.14 58.48
CA ILE A 272 14.44 -40.41 57.34
C ILE A 272 15.88 -40.21 57.81
N ILE A 273 16.70 -41.24 57.64
CA ILE A 273 18.10 -41.25 58.04
C ILE A 273 18.98 -41.32 56.80
N GLN A 274 19.83 -40.32 56.59
CA GLN A 274 20.84 -40.27 55.53
C GLN A 274 22.18 -39.90 56.14
N ASP A 275 23.26 -40.52 55.68
CA ASP A 275 24.62 -40.31 56.20
C ASP A 275 24.73 -40.48 57.73
N GLU A 276 24.06 -41.51 58.27
CA GLU A 276 23.93 -41.79 59.70
C GLU A 276 23.27 -40.66 60.54
N ARG A 277 22.61 -39.70 59.90
CA ARG A 277 21.97 -38.53 60.55
C ARG A 277 20.49 -38.44 60.20
N ILE A 278 19.71 -37.89 61.13
CA ILE A 278 18.27 -37.67 60.90
C ILE A 278 18.08 -36.47 59.96
N LYS A 279 17.50 -36.67 58.78
CA LYS A 279 17.21 -35.60 57.81
C LYS A 279 15.75 -35.19 57.79
N PHE A 280 14.85 -36.06 58.24
CA PHE A 280 13.44 -35.77 58.39
C PHE A 280 12.88 -36.49 59.61
N PHE A 281 11.91 -35.87 60.27
CA PHE A 281 11.12 -36.47 61.34
C PHE A 281 9.72 -35.88 61.33
N ASN A 282 8.71 -36.68 61.69
CA ASN A 282 7.36 -36.16 61.93
C ASN A 282 7.21 -35.63 63.38
N PRO A 283 6.15 -34.85 63.70
CA PRO A 283 5.94 -34.31 65.04
C PRO A 283 5.84 -35.38 66.14
N PHE A 284 5.31 -36.57 65.83
CA PHE A 284 5.25 -37.66 66.80
C PHE A 284 6.64 -38.15 67.22
N ALA A 285 7.63 -38.16 66.33
CA ALA A 285 9.01 -38.51 66.68
C ALA A 285 9.60 -37.58 67.76
N LEU A 286 9.28 -36.28 67.71
CA LEU A 286 9.69 -35.34 68.76
C LEU A 286 8.97 -35.61 70.08
N LYS A 287 7.67 -35.94 70.05
CA LYS A 287 6.90 -36.33 71.24
C LYS A 287 7.46 -37.62 71.87
N LEU A 288 7.83 -38.59 71.05
CA LEU A 288 8.37 -39.88 71.49
C LEU A 288 9.77 -39.73 72.12
N THR A 289 10.66 -38.96 71.48
CA THR A 289 12.08 -38.85 71.89
C THR A 289 12.34 -37.70 72.87
N GLY A 290 11.45 -36.70 72.93
CA GLY A 290 11.58 -35.53 73.80
C GLY A 290 12.66 -34.53 73.39
N TYR A 291 13.26 -34.66 72.20
CA TYR A 291 14.22 -33.69 71.68
C TYR A 291 13.50 -32.52 71.00
N PRO A 292 14.01 -31.28 71.14
CA PRO A 292 13.54 -30.16 70.33
C PRO A 292 13.98 -30.33 68.88
N ALA A 293 13.14 -29.90 67.94
CA ALA A 293 13.35 -30.08 66.50
C ALA A 293 14.75 -29.63 66.03
N ALA A 294 15.23 -28.48 66.53
CA ALA A 294 16.53 -27.91 66.15
C ALA A 294 17.74 -28.76 66.59
N GLU A 295 17.60 -29.56 67.66
CA GLU A 295 18.67 -30.46 68.12
C GLU A 295 18.52 -31.87 67.53
N PHE A 296 17.30 -32.26 67.16
CA PHE A 296 17.01 -33.58 66.62
C PHE A 296 17.33 -33.67 65.13
N LEU A 297 17.18 -32.55 64.40
CA LEU A 297 17.61 -32.45 63.01
C LEU A 297 19.13 -32.60 62.92
N ASP A 298 19.58 -33.42 61.98
CA ASP A 298 20.98 -33.76 61.72
C ASP A 298 21.69 -34.49 62.88
N MET A 299 20.98 -34.86 63.95
CA MET A 299 21.52 -35.67 65.03
C MET A 299 21.92 -37.06 64.52
N PRO A 300 23.11 -37.59 64.86
CA PRO A 300 23.47 -38.97 64.59
C PRO A 300 22.50 -39.94 65.26
N PHE A 301 21.84 -40.81 64.49
CA PHE A 301 20.69 -41.57 65.00
C PHE A 301 21.05 -42.52 66.16
N LYS A 302 22.32 -42.97 66.20
CA LYS A 302 22.85 -43.83 67.26
C LYS A 302 22.84 -43.19 68.66
N LEU A 303 22.75 -41.87 68.77
CA LEU A 303 22.84 -41.17 70.06
C LEU A 303 21.63 -41.41 70.94
N PHE A 304 20.42 -41.42 70.36
CA PHE A 304 19.17 -41.69 71.08
C PHE A 304 18.84 -43.18 71.19
N ILE A 305 19.70 -44.08 70.70
CA ILE A 305 19.57 -45.53 70.90
C ILE A 305 20.31 -45.91 72.19
N HIS A 306 19.73 -46.80 72.99
CA HIS A 306 20.34 -47.27 74.23
C HIS A 306 21.70 -47.96 73.99
N PRO A 307 22.76 -47.69 74.80
CA PRO A 307 24.11 -48.19 74.57
C PRO A 307 24.23 -49.70 74.31
N LYS A 308 23.42 -50.52 75.01
CA LYS A 308 23.39 -51.98 74.83
C LYS A 308 22.85 -52.43 73.46
N ASP A 309 22.06 -51.58 72.79
CA ASP A 309 21.39 -51.91 71.52
C ASP A 309 22.06 -51.22 70.32
N ARG A 310 22.90 -50.19 70.54
CA ARG A 310 23.55 -49.35 69.50
C ARG A 310 24.30 -50.16 68.44
N SER A 311 25.16 -51.09 68.86
CA SER A 311 25.99 -51.89 67.93
C SER A 311 25.13 -52.68 66.96
N THR A 312 24.08 -53.33 67.47
CA THR A 312 23.11 -54.12 66.70
C THR A 312 22.31 -53.24 65.73
N VAL A 313 21.84 -52.08 66.16
CA VAL A 313 21.04 -51.19 65.29
C VAL A 313 21.90 -50.53 64.21
N VAL A 314 23.13 -50.11 64.54
CA VAL A 314 24.07 -49.53 63.57
C VAL A 314 24.51 -50.56 62.53
N ASP A 315 24.82 -51.80 62.94
CA ASP A 315 25.14 -52.89 62.00
C ASP A 315 23.98 -53.15 61.03
N ARG A 316 22.74 -53.19 61.55
CA ARG A 316 21.54 -53.34 60.73
C ARG A 316 21.32 -52.17 59.77
N TYR A 317 21.55 -50.93 60.19
CA TYR A 317 21.50 -49.77 59.31
C TYR A 317 22.52 -49.89 58.17
N LYS A 318 23.78 -50.22 58.49
CA LYS A 318 24.85 -50.36 57.49
C LYS A 318 24.55 -51.45 56.48
N LYS A 319 24.08 -52.61 56.95
CA LYS A 319 23.65 -53.72 56.09
C LYS A 319 22.46 -53.32 55.19
N ARG A 320 21.47 -52.59 55.74
CA ARG A 320 20.30 -52.10 54.98
C ARG A 320 20.69 -51.11 53.88
N VAL A 321 21.56 -50.15 54.16
CA VAL A 321 22.04 -49.17 53.17
C VAL A 321 22.82 -49.86 52.04
N LYS A 322 23.55 -50.93 52.35
CA LYS A 322 24.24 -51.79 51.37
C LYS A 322 23.33 -52.71 50.55
N GLY A 323 22.04 -52.77 50.88
CA GLY A 323 21.07 -53.63 50.20
C GLY A 323 21.10 -55.10 50.65
N GLU A 324 21.75 -55.41 51.77
CA GLU A 324 21.77 -56.75 52.34
C GLU A 324 20.44 -57.08 53.03
N ALA A 325 20.03 -58.36 52.98
CA ALA A 325 18.80 -58.81 53.64
C ALA A 325 18.95 -58.75 55.16
N VAL A 326 18.14 -57.90 55.80
CA VAL A 326 18.05 -57.75 57.25
C VAL A 326 16.59 -57.68 57.67
N LEU A 327 16.28 -58.17 58.87
CA LEU A 327 14.94 -58.03 59.45
C LEU A 327 14.53 -56.55 59.44
N SER A 328 13.46 -56.22 58.71
CA SER A 328 12.90 -54.88 58.57
C SER A 328 12.33 -54.37 59.89
N THR A 329 11.80 -55.27 60.71
CA THR A 329 11.14 -54.96 61.97
C THR A 329 11.88 -55.56 63.16
N TYR A 330 12.15 -54.75 64.19
CA TYR A 330 12.80 -55.21 65.42
C TYR A 330 12.55 -54.27 66.59
N ASN A 331 12.65 -54.81 67.80
CA ASN A 331 12.51 -54.02 69.03
C ASN A 331 13.88 -53.55 69.50
N CYS A 332 13.98 -52.30 69.93
CA CYS A 332 15.15 -51.76 70.61
C CYS A 332 14.73 -50.70 71.62
N ARG A 333 15.64 -50.32 72.51
CA ARG A 333 15.41 -49.24 73.47
C ARG A 333 15.94 -47.93 72.94
N PHE A 334 15.09 -46.91 72.98
CA PHE A 334 15.49 -45.52 72.79
C PHE A 334 15.68 -44.84 74.15
N ILE A 335 16.57 -43.84 74.19
CA ILE A 335 16.79 -42.97 75.33
C ILE A 335 16.27 -41.58 74.96
N LYS A 336 15.27 -41.11 75.69
CA LYS A 336 14.75 -39.74 75.55
C LYS A 336 15.78 -38.70 75.99
N LYS A 337 15.60 -37.44 75.61
CA LYS A 337 16.50 -36.33 76.00
C LYS A 337 16.78 -36.26 77.51
N HIS A 338 15.79 -36.57 78.35
CA HIS A 338 15.90 -36.55 79.81
C HIS A 338 16.36 -37.89 80.44
N GLY A 339 16.85 -38.83 79.63
CA GLY A 339 17.44 -40.09 80.11
C GLY A 339 16.45 -41.24 80.34
N GLU A 340 15.15 -41.02 80.12
CA GLU A 340 14.12 -42.06 80.22
C GLU A 340 14.26 -43.09 79.07
N GLU A 341 14.19 -44.37 79.41
CA GLU A 341 14.23 -45.46 78.43
C GLU A 341 12.83 -45.83 77.95
N VAL A 342 12.66 -45.98 76.63
CA VAL A 342 11.41 -46.44 76.02
C VAL A 342 11.69 -47.56 75.04
N TRP A 343 10.91 -48.64 75.16
CA TRP A 343 10.89 -49.71 74.18
C TRP A 343 10.12 -49.28 72.94
N VAL A 344 10.77 -49.40 71.78
CA VAL A 344 10.17 -49.08 70.50
C VAL A 344 10.31 -50.27 69.55
N GLN A 345 9.30 -50.47 68.72
CA GLN A 345 9.42 -51.33 67.55
C GLN A 345 9.79 -50.46 66.36
N VAL A 346 10.95 -50.74 65.77
CA VAL A 346 11.42 -50.05 64.57
C VAL A 346 11.06 -50.89 63.37
N SER A 347 10.31 -50.31 62.43
CA SER A 347 10.14 -50.81 61.07
C SER A 347 10.93 -49.90 60.13
N ALA A 348 11.90 -50.46 59.40
CA ALA A 348 12.78 -49.69 58.54
C ALA A 348 12.86 -50.30 57.14
N VAL A 349 12.60 -49.45 56.14
CA VAL A 349 12.75 -49.74 54.71
C VAL A 349 13.94 -48.93 54.15
N ARG A 350 14.47 -49.37 53.01
CA ARG A 350 15.58 -48.71 52.34
C ARG A 350 15.10 -47.49 51.55
#